data_AF-A0A7C5XSU3-F1
#
_entry.id   AF-A0A7C5XSU3-F1
#
_cell.length_a   1.000
_cell.length_b   1.000
_cell.length_c   1.000
_cell.angle_alpha   90.00
_cell.angle_beta   90.00
_cell.angle_gamma   90.00
#
_symmetry.space_group_name_H-M   'P 1'
#
loop_
_entity.id
_entity.type
_entity.pdbx_description
1 polymer ?
#
loop_
_entity_poly.entity_id
_entity_poly.type
_entity_poly.pdbx_seq_one_letter_code
_entity_poly.pdbx_strand_id
1 'polypeptide(L)'
;MVRIRGLRFRRGERVIFDGVDMDIRRGRVTAVMGPSGTGKTTLLRLIGGQLRPEAGTVEVDGQDVHRLGRRALYALRRRMGMLFQSGALLTDLDVFENVAFPLREHTRLPEPMIRDLVLM
;
A
#
# COMPACT_ATOMS: atom_id res chain seq x y z
N MET A 1 0.43 0.75 -12.11
CA MET A 1 -0.56 -0.29 -12.48
C MET A 1 -0.40 -1.42 -11.50
N VAL A 2 -1.50 -1.95 -10.98
CA VAL A 2 -1.49 -3.17 -10.16
C VAL A 2 -2.13 -4.29 -10.96
N ARG A 3 -1.49 -5.46 -10.99
CA ARG A 3 -1.99 -6.66 -11.67
C ARG A 3 -1.97 -7.82 -10.68
N ILE A 4 -3.11 -8.45 -10.48
CA ILE A 4 -3.30 -9.56 -9.56
C ILE A 4 -3.74 -10.76 -10.37
N ARG A 5 -3.06 -11.90 -10.22
CA ARG A 5 -3.41 -13.14 -10.93
C ARG A 5 -3.46 -14.35 -10.02
N GLY A 6 -4.56 -15.10 -10.09
CA GLY A 6 -4.79 -16.34 -9.35
C GLY A 6 -4.65 -16.20 -7.83
N LEU A 7 -4.98 -15.03 -7.26
CA LEU A 7 -4.70 -14.72 -5.86
C LEU A 7 -5.48 -15.63 -4.92
N ARG A 8 -4.76 -16.38 -4.08
CA ARG A 8 -5.32 -17.18 -3.00
C ARG A 8 -4.75 -16.76 -1.65
N PHE A 9 -5.64 -16.55 -0.69
CA PHE A 9 -5.26 -16.17 0.66
C PHE A 9 -6.31 -16.59 1.67
N ARG A 10 -5.86 -17.25 2.74
CA ARG A 10 -6.64 -17.63 3.90
C ARG A 10 -6.15 -16.90 5.16
N ARG A 11 -7.03 -16.79 6.15
CA ARG A 11 -6.71 -16.31 7.49
C ARG A 11 -7.22 -17.31 8.51
N GLY A 12 -6.30 -18.14 9.02
CA GLY A 12 -6.68 -19.39 9.69
C GLY A 12 -7.45 -20.29 8.71
N GLU A 13 -8.55 -20.85 9.16
CA GLU A 13 -9.41 -21.71 8.34
C GLU A 13 -10.24 -20.95 7.29
N ARG A 14 -10.38 -19.63 7.42
CA ARG A 14 -11.25 -18.83 6.55
C ARG A 14 -10.57 -18.47 5.23
N VAL A 15 -11.18 -18.88 4.12
CA VAL A 15 -10.83 -18.40 2.78
C VAL A 15 -11.26 -16.94 2.61
N ILE A 16 -10.32 -16.09 2.23
CA ILE A 16 -10.58 -14.68 1.92
C ILE A 16 -10.55 -14.44 0.41
N PHE A 17 -9.55 -15.00 -0.28
CA PHE A 17 -9.43 -14.98 -1.74
C PHE A 17 -9.20 -16.39 -2.26
N ASP A 18 -9.89 -16.75 -3.35
CA ASP A 18 -9.74 -18.04 -4.01
C ASP A 18 -9.64 -17.89 -5.53
N GLY A 19 -8.44 -17.63 -6.03
CA GLY A 19 -8.16 -17.52 -7.46
C GLY A 19 -8.59 -16.18 -8.08
N VAL A 20 -8.47 -15.08 -7.33
CA VAL A 20 -8.92 -13.75 -7.81
C VAL A 20 -7.96 -13.17 -8.83
N ASP A 21 -8.51 -12.68 -9.94
CA ASP A 21 -7.82 -11.86 -10.95
C ASP A 21 -8.34 -10.42 -10.93
N MET A 22 -7.44 -9.44 -10.96
CA MET A 22 -7.81 -8.02 -10.97
C MET A 22 -6.74 -7.15 -11.61
N ASP A 23 -7.17 -6.11 -12.35
CA ASP A 23 -6.29 -5.08 -12.91
C ASP A 23 -6.70 -3.67 -12.44
N ILE A 24 -5.77 -2.97 -11.80
CA ILE A 24 -5.91 -1.56 -11.41
C ILE A 24 -5.04 -0.72 -12.35
N ARG A 25 -5.71 -0.04 -13.29
CA ARG A 25 -5.03 0.74 -14.33
C ARG A 25 -4.41 2.02 -13.77
N ARG A 26 -3.25 2.40 -14.30
CA ARG A 26 -2.58 3.67 -13.96
C ARG A 26 -3.45 4.84 -14.39
N GLY A 27 -3.47 5.91 -13.58
CA GLY A 27 -4.20 7.15 -13.87
C GLY A 27 -5.72 7.02 -13.73
N ARG A 28 -6.21 5.98 -13.04
CA ARG A 28 -7.64 5.77 -12.79
C ARG A 28 -7.91 5.56 -11.31
N VAL A 29 -9.10 5.96 -10.89
CA VAL A 29 -9.66 5.58 -9.59
C VAL A 29 -10.38 4.24 -9.75
N THR A 30 -10.01 3.27 -8.93
CA THR A 30 -10.66 1.95 -8.88
C THR A 30 -11.28 1.77 -7.50
N ALA A 31 -12.60 1.52 -7.47
CA ALA A 31 -13.32 1.20 -6.25
C ALA A 31 -13.41 -0.31 -6.06
N VAL A 32 -13.07 -0.79 -4.85
CA VAL A 32 -13.28 -2.19 -4.43
C VAL A 32 -14.32 -2.19 -3.32
N MET A 33 -15.51 -2.70 -3.65
CA MET A 33 -16.67 -2.71 -2.77
C MET A 33 -17.04 -4.12 -2.34
N GLY A 34 -17.72 -4.23 -1.21
CA GLY A 34 -18.22 -5.50 -0.69
C GLY A 34 -18.56 -5.41 0.80
N PRO A 35 -19.29 -6.40 1.35
CA PRO A 35 -19.66 -6.43 2.77
C PRO A 35 -18.47 -6.27 3.73
N SER A 36 -18.72 -5.85 4.96
CA SER A 36 -17.67 -5.79 5.98
C SER A 36 -17.03 -7.16 6.21
N GLY A 37 -15.73 -7.20 6.49
CA GLY A 37 -15.01 -8.46 6.78
C GLY A 37 -14.70 -9.36 5.58
N THR A 38 -14.97 -8.94 4.34
CA THR A 38 -14.69 -9.71 3.10
C THR A 38 -13.23 -9.65 2.62
N GLY A 39 -12.36 -8.92 3.33
CA GLY A 39 -10.93 -8.88 3.00
C GLY A 39 -10.46 -7.67 2.20
N LYS A 40 -11.27 -6.61 2.02
CA LYS A 40 -10.83 -5.36 1.36
C LYS A 40 -9.51 -4.80 1.91
N THR A 41 -9.42 -4.67 3.23
CA THR A 41 -8.16 -4.23 3.89
C THR A 41 -7.04 -5.25 3.73
N THR A 42 -7.37 -6.55 3.68
CA THR A 42 -6.41 -7.62 3.39
C THR A 42 -5.84 -7.49 1.99
N LEU A 43 -6.67 -7.16 0.99
CA LEU A 43 -6.23 -6.91 -0.39
C LEU A 43 -5.19 -5.80 -0.44
N LEU A 44 -5.46 -4.67 0.21
CA LEU A 44 -4.52 -3.54 0.27
C LEU A 44 -3.19 -3.93 0.93
N ARG A 45 -3.24 -4.76 1.99
CA ARG A 45 -2.04 -5.28 2.66
C ARG A 45 -1.26 -6.30 1.84
N LEU A 46 -1.91 -7.05 0.94
CA LEU A 46 -1.24 -7.92 -0.02
C LEU A 46 -0.54 -7.08 -1.09
N ILE A 47 -1.22 -6.06 -1.63
CA ILE A 47 -0.64 -5.11 -2.62
C ILE A 47 0.58 -4.37 -2.05
N GLY A 48 0.53 -3.91 -0.80
CA GLY A 48 1.67 -3.25 -0.14
C GLY A 48 2.74 -4.23 0.37
N GLY A 49 2.53 -5.54 0.21
CA GLY A 49 3.45 -6.58 0.64
C GLY A 49 3.58 -6.75 2.16
N GLN A 50 2.64 -6.24 2.95
CA GLN A 50 2.59 -6.47 4.40
C GLN A 50 2.10 -7.89 4.73
N LEU A 51 1.28 -8.47 3.86
CA LEU A 51 0.89 -9.88 3.89
C LEU A 51 1.46 -10.58 2.66
N ARG A 52 1.61 -11.90 2.75
CA ARG A 52 2.03 -12.76 1.63
C ARG A 52 0.88 -13.69 1.24
N PRO A 53 0.55 -13.81 -0.06
CA PRO A 53 -0.46 -14.75 -0.52
C PRO A 53 0.06 -16.20 -0.41
N GLU A 54 -0.86 -17.15 -0.35
CA GLU A 54 -0.54 -18.58 -0.41
C GLU A 54 -0.24 -19.02 -1.83
N ALA A 55 -0.94 -18.43 -2.81
CA ALA A 55 -0.70 -18.63 -4.24
C ALA A 55 -1.12 -17.40 -5.06
N GLY A 56 -0.68 -17.38 -6.31
CA GLY A 56 -0.91 -16.27 -7.24
C GLY A 56 0.18 -15.20 -7.16
N THR A 57 0.01 -14.14 -7.95
CA THR A 57 0.96 -13.04 -8.06
C THR A 57 0.28 -11.70 -7.87
N VAL A 58 1.03 -10.76 -7.28
CA VAL A 58 0.63 -9.36 -7.14
C VAL A 58 1.76 -8.51 -7.67
N GLU A 59 1.55 -7.89 -8.82
CA GLU A 59 2.51 -7.01 -9.46
C GLU A 59 2.12 -5.56 -9.28
N VAL A 60 3.08 -4.72 -8.90
CA VAL A 60 2.92 -3.27 -8.88
C VAL A 60 4.01 -2.65 -9.72
N ASP A 61 3.60 -1.88 -10.72
CA ASP A 61 4.50 -1.24 -11.69
C ASP A 61 5.48 -2.23 -12.33
N GLY A 62 4.96 -3.41 -12.69
CA GLY A 62 5.68 -4.48 -13.38
C GLY A 62 6.57 -5.34 -12.47
N GLN A 63 6.54 -5.13 -11.15
CA GLN A 63 7.34 -5.89 -10.20
C GLN A 63 6.46 -6.75 -9.31
N ASP A 64 6.73 -8.06 -9.25
CA ASP A 64 6.06 -8.99 -8.32
C ASP A 64 6.49 -8.68 -6.88
N VAL A 65 5.56 -8.11 -6.12
CA VAL A 65 5.75 -7.61 -4.75
C VAL A 65 6.33 -8.67 -3.83
N HIS A 66 5.93 -9.93 -3.98
CA HIS A 66 6.26 -11.01 -3.05
C HIS A 66 7.54 -11.77 -3.43
N ARG A 67 8.16 -11.44 -4.57
CA ARG A 67 9.47 -11.94 -5.01
C ARG A 67 10.60 -10.93 -4.78
N LEU A 68 10.27 -9.68 -4.44
CA LEU A 68 11.27 -8.65 -4.18
C LEU A 68 12.01 -8.89 -2.86
N GLY A 69 13.33 -8.72 -2.88
CA GLY A 69 14.12 -8.61 -1.66
C GLY A 69 13.83 -7.30 -0.90
N ARG A 70 14.26 -7.23 0.36
CA ARG A 70 13.95 -6.12 1.28
C ARG A 70 14.22 -4.73 0.70
N ARG A 71 15.38 -4.52 0.07
CA ARG A 71 15.78 -3.23 -0.52
C ARG A 71 14.89 -2.81 -1.68
N ALA A 72 14.56 -3.76 -2.57
CA ALA A 72 13.71 -3.48 -3.73
C ALA A 72 12.25 -3.26 -3.30
N LEU A 73 11.75 -4.03 -2.34
CA LEU A 73 10.42 -3.83 -1.76
C LEU A 73 10.30 -2.47 -1.07
N TYR A 74 11.32 -2.03 -0.34
CA TYR A 74 11.36 -0.69 0.26
C TYR A 74 11.30 0.40 -0.83
N ALA A 75 12.09 0.28 -1.89
CA ALA A 75 12.08 1.23 -2.99
C ALA A 75 10.71 1.29 -3.71
N LEU A 76 10.05 0.14 -3.88
CA LEU A 76 8.70 0.06 -4.45
C LEU A 76 7.67 0.75 -3.55
N ARG A 77 7.74 0.54 -2.23
CA ARG A 77 6.81 1.14 -1.24
C ARG A 77 6.87 2.66 -1.20
N ARG A 78 8.02 3.28 -1.48
CA ARG A 78 8.12 4.75 -1.60
C ARG A 78 7.25 5.34 -2.73
N ARG A 79 6.75 4.50 -3.64
CA ARG A 79 5.85 4.89 -4.73
C ARG A 79 4.38 4.63 -4.39
N MET A 80 4.08 4.22 -3.16
CA MET A 80 2.75 3.86 -2.68
C MET A 80 2.39 4.74 -1.48
N GLY A 81 1.19 5.32 -1.50
CA GLY A 81 0.56 5.89 -0.31
C GLY A 81 -0.51 4.93 0.21
N MET A 82 -0.60 4.77 1.53
CA MET A 82 -1.66 3.99 2.17
C MET A 82 -2.29 4.82 3.29
N LEU A 83 -3.59 5.07 3.17
CA LEU A 83 -4.39 5.67 4.23
C LEU A 83 -5.17 4.57 4.96
N PHE A 84 -5.08 4.57 6.29
CA PHE A 84 -5.74 3.58 7.15
C PHE A 84 -7.11 4.09 7.62
N GLN A 85 -8.05 3.15 7.84
CA GLN A 85 -9.42 3.48 8.28
C GLN A 85 -9.45 4.10 9.69
N SER A 86 -8.73 3.49 10.63
CA SER A 86 -8.38 4.13 11.90
C SER A 86 -7.06 4.85 11.68
N GLY A 87 -7.07 6.18 11.81
CA GLY A 87 -5.89 7.02 11.57
C GLY A 87 -4.65 6.47 12.28
N ALA A 88 -3.54 6.40 11.57
CA ALA A 88 -2.26 5.89 12.06
C ALA A 88 -1.27 7.04 12.28
N LEU A 89 -1.78 8.18 12.77
CA LEU A 89 -0.97 9.35 13.05
C LEU A 89 -0.02 9.08 14.21
N LEU A 90 1.17 9.67 14.13
CA LEU A 90 2.13 9.69 15.22
C LEU A 90 1.61 10.68 16.26
N THR A 91 1.20 10.14 17.41
CA THR A 91 0.50 10.90 18.47
C THR A 91 1.39 11.95 19.15
N ASP A 92 2.70 11.73 19.09
CA ASP A 92 3.69 12.65 19.67
C ASP A 92 4.03 13.81 18.71
N LEU A 93 3.48 13.78 17.49
CA LEU A 93 3.68 14.79 16.45
C LEU A 93 2.40 15.56 16.21
N ASP A 94 2.53 16.86 15.92
CA ASP A 94 1.40 17.64 15.45
C ASP A 94 1.02 17.30 14.00
N VAL A 95 0.00 17.98 13.47
CA VAL A 95 -0.50 17.74 12.12
C VAL A 95 0.57 18.06 11.07
N PHE A 96 1.30 19.16 11.23
CA PHE A 96 2.33 19.57 10.30
C PHE A 96 3.44 18.53 10.25
N GLU A 97 3.91 18.10 11.43
CA GLU A 97 4.97 17.12 11.59
C GLU A 97 4.57 15.74 11.03
N ASN A 98 3.32 15.31 11.20
CA ASN A 98 2.81 14.07 10.60
C ASN A 98 2.86 14.10 9.06
N VAL A 99 2.53 15.24 8.45
CA VAL A 99 2.55 15.40 6.98
C VAL A 99 3.97 15.62 6.45
N ALA A 100 4.83 16.33 7.20
CA ALA A 100 6.22 16.58 6.86
C ALA A 100 7.11 15.34 7.00
N PHE A 101 6.78 14.42 7.91
CA PHE A 101 7.55 13.22 8.21
C PHE A 101 8.00 12.42 6.98
N PRO A 102 7.10 11.97 6.06
CA PRO A 102 7.52 11.24 4.87
C PRO A 102 8.42 12.04 3.92
N LEU A 103 8.29 13.38 3.89
CA LEU A 103 9.16 14.24 3.07
C LEU A 103 10.58 14.27 3.65
N ARG A 104 10.72 14.44 4.97
CA ARG A 104 12.02 14.42 5.65
C ARG A 104 12.71 13.06 5.55
N GLU A 105 11.95 11.97 5.66
CA GLU A 105 12.49 10.60 5.61
C GLU A 105 12.91 10.14 4.20
N HIS A 106 12.28 10.68 3.15
CA HIS A 106 12.46 10.16 1.79
C HIS A 106 13.04 11.15 0.79
N THR A 107 13.29 12.40 1.21
CA THR A 107 13.90 13.43 0.37
C THR A 107 15.10 14.08 1.06
N ARG A 108 15.77 15.01 0.36
CA ARG A 108 16.82 15.87 0.93
C ARG A 108 16.45 17.35 0.74
N LEU A 109 15.15 17.64 0.76
CA LEU A 109 14.66 19.00 0.56
C LEU A 109 15.06 19.88 1.75
N PRO A 110 15.47 21.13 1.52
CA PRO A 110 15.66 22.11 2.58
C PRO A 110 14.36 22.33 3.37
N GLU A 111 14.47 22.59 4.68
CA GLU A 111 13.32 22.81 5.56
C GLU A 111 12.34 23.88 5.06
N PRO A 112 12.78 25.03 4.48
CA PRO A 112 11.86 25.99 3.89
C PRO A 112 10.97 25.40 2.79
N MET A 113 11.52 24.54 1.93
CA MET A 113 10.73 23.88 0.88
C MET A 113 9.74 22.86 1.45
N ILE A 114 10.14 22.14 2.50
CA ILE A 114 9.24 21.19 3.19
C ILE A 114 8.06 21.95 3.79
N ARG A 115 8.34 23.07 4.46
CA ARG A 115 7.31 23.94 5.02
C ARG A 115 6.31 24.41 3.96
N ASP A 116 6.81 24.89 2.82
CA ASP A 116 5.95 25.36 1.73
C ASP A 116 5.09 24.23 1.15
N LEU A 117 5.66 23.04 0.96
CA LEU A 117 4.92 21.89 0.43
C LEU A 117 3.83 21.37 1.37
N VAL A 118 4.03 21.47 2.68
CA VAL A 118 3.07 20.97 3.69
C VAL A 118 1.92 21.96 3.92
N LEU A 119 2.16 23.26 3.73
CA LEU A 119 1.19 24.32 4.00
C LEU A 119 0.37 24.78 2.78
N MET A 120 0.63 24.23 1.58
CA MET A 120 -0.22 24.43 0.39
C MET A 120 -1.56 23.71 0.53
#